data_AF-L0EBF4-F1
#
_entry.id   AF-L0EBF4-F1
#
_cell.length_a   1.000
_cell.length_b   1.000
_cell.length_c   1.000
_cell.angle_alpha   90.00
_cell.angle_beta   90.00
_cell.angle_gamma   90.00
#
_symmetry.space_group_name_H-M   'P 1'
#
loop_
_entity.id
_entity.type
_entity.pdbx_description
1 polymer ?
#
loop_
_entity_poly.entity_id
_entity_poly.type
_entity_poly.pdbx_seq_one_letter_code
_entity_poly.pdbx_strand_id
1 'polypeptide(L)'
;MELNQEELERTVALLTSTIAKCEKMQQKFTEGSSRHSLLKNRIKALQISKALLTNDPSADYTSRELREALPPVQSIIHKTTKAQRKYEQGSPKYNQFEPLIRAMEISKACIEGKIMEGAAQPEQRSP
;
A
#
# COMPACT_ATOMS: atom_id res chain seq x y z
N MET A 1 -4.81 10.52 -11.68
CA MET A 1 -3.36 10.19 -11.73
C MET A 1 -3.17 9.38 -12.99
N GLU A 2 -2.39 9.89 -13.95
CA GLU A 2 -2.11 9.14 -15.18
C GLU A 2 -0.86 8.28 -14.90
N LEU A 3 -1.07 6.98 -14.70
CA LEU A 3 -0.01 6.01 -14.50
C LEU A 3 0.31 5.38 -15.85
N ASN A 4 1.56 5.48 -16.30
CA ASN A 4 1.99 4.75 -17.50
C ASN A 4 2.29 3.28 -17.14
N GLN A 5 2.35 2.44 -18.18
CA GLN A 5 2.55 1.00 -18.03
C GLN A 5 3.85 0.65 -17.27
N GLU A 6 4.93 1.35 -17.54
CA GLU A 6 6.23 1.12 -16.88
C GLU A 6 6.18 1.46 -15.39
N GLU A 7 5.55 2.57 -15.02
CA GLU A 7 5.37 2.99 -13.64
C GLU A 7 4.46 2.02 -12.88
N LEU A 8 3.43 1.50 -13.53
CA LEU A 8 2.56 0.47 -12.98
C LEU A 8 3.35 -0.81 -12.68
N GLU A 9 4.10 -1.33 -13.66
CA GLU A 9 4.91 -2.54 -13.51
C GLU A 9 5.96 -2.40 -12.40
N ARG A 10 6.66 -1.27 -12.36
CA ARG A 10 7.64 -0.96 -11.30
C ARG A 10 6.98 -0.92 -9.93
N THR A 11 5.81 -0.31 -9.82
CA THR A 11 5.03 -0.24 -8.57
C THR A 11 4.63 -1.63 -8.11
N VAL A 12 4.05 -2.44 -9.00
CA VAL A 12 3.62 -3.82 -8.70
C VAL A 12 4.80 -4.71 -8.29
N ALA A 13 5.94 -4.59 -8.97
CA ALA A 13 7.17 -5.31 -8.61
C ALA A 13 7.66 -4.92 -7.21
N LEU A 14 7.67 -3.63 -6.90
CA LEU A 14 8.11 -3.13 -5.60
C LEU A 14 7.17 -3.57 -4.47
N LEU A 15 5.86 -3.51 -4.69
CA LEU A 15 4.85 -4.04 -3.77
C LEU A 15 5.07 -5.52 -3.50
N THR A 16 5.27 -6.32 -4.54
CA THR A 16 5.52 -7.77 -4.43
C THR A 16 6.76 -8.05 -3.58
N SER A 17 7.86 -7.33 -3.81
CA SER A 17 9.08 -7.48 -3.01
C SER A 17 8.89 -7.05 -1.55
N THR A 18 8.07 -6.03 -1.31
CA THR A 18 7.80 -5.48 0.03
C THR A 18 6.92 -6.44 0.83
N ILE A 19 5.89 -7.01 0.20
CA ILE A 19 5.05 -8.06 0.77
C ILE A 19 5.91 -9.24 1.22
N ALA A 20 6.75 -9.77 0.33
CA ALA A 20 7.63 -10.91 0.64
C ALA A 20 8.59 -10.62 1.81
N LYS A 21 9.11 -9.39 1.91
CA LYS A 21 9.95 -8.96 3.05
C LYS A 21 9.14 -8.89 4.34
N CYS A 22 7.91 -8.36 4.30
CA CYS A 22 7.04 -8.30 5.46
C CYS A 22 6.61 -9.69 5.94
N GLU A 23 6.29 -10.61 5.03
CA GLU A 23 5.94 -12.01 5.34
C GLU A 23 7.10 -12.74 6.01
N LYS A 24 8.31 -12.67 5.42
CA LYS A 24 9.53 -13.25 6.03
C LYS A 24 9.84 -12.66 7.40
N MET A 25 9.55 -11.37 7.61
CA MET A 25 9.75 -10.73 8.91
C MET A 25 8.68 -11.13 9.92
N GLN A 26 7.44 -11.30 9.47
CA GLN A 26 6.31 -11.69 10.31
C GLN A 26 6.54 -13.07 10.95
N GLN A 27 7.10 -14.01 10.18
CA GLN A 27 7.45 -15.36 10.66
C GLN A 27 8.45 -15.38 11.83
N LYS A 28 9.18 -14.27 12.06
CA LYS A 28 10.12 -14.15 13.18
C LYS A 28 9.47 -13.71 14.50
N PHE A 29 8.18 -13.38 14.48
CA PHE A 29 7.46 -12.90 15.65
C PHE A 29 6.37 -13.91 16.05
N THR A 30 6.21 -14.09 17.36
CA THR A 30 5.14 -14.92 17.91
C THR A 30 3.78 -14.41 17.45
N GLU A 31 2.91 -15.34 17.05
CA GLU A 31 1.52 -15.04 16.73
C GLU A 31 0.83 -14.35 17.91
N GLY A 32 -0.06 -13.39 17.62
CA GLY A 32 -0.68 -12.54 18.64
C GLY A 32 0.19 -11.40 19.17
N SER A 33 1.50 -11.36 18.90
CA SER A 33 2.31 -10.20 19.27
C SER A 33 1.92 -8.95 18.46
N SER A 34 2.18 -7.77 19.05
CA SER A 34 1.92 -6.48 18.39
C SER A 34 2.70 -6.34 17.07
N ARG A 35 3.93 -6.85 17.01
CA ARG A 35 4.77 -6.83 15.80
C ARG A 35 4.25 -7.77 14.72
N HIS A 36 3.78 -8.96 15.10
CA HIS A 36 3.13 -9.89 14.17
C HIS A 36 1.86 -9.27 13.58
N SER A 37 0.99 -8.72 14.43
CA SER A 37 -0.26 -8.07 14.01
C SER A 37 -0.01 -6.83 13.13
N LEU A 38 0.98 -6.01 13.45
CA LEU A 38 1.37 -4.86 12.63
C LEU A 38 1.81 -5.28 11.23
N LEU A 39 2.61 -6.35 11.11
CA LEU A 39 3.06 -6.86 9.82
C LEU A 39 1.90 -7.47 9.03
N LYS A 40 0.99 -8.20 9.68
CA LYS A 40 -0.24 -8.71 9.07
C LYS A 40 -1.07 -7.59 8.43
N ASN A 41 -1.28 -6.49 9.15
CA ASN A 41 -2.05 -5.34 8.65
C ASN A 41 -1.34 -4.67 7.46
N ARG A 42 -0.01 -4.56 7.50
CA ARG A 42 0.78 -4.03 6.38
C ARG A 42 0.70 -4.94 5.15
N ILE A 43 0.85 -6.25 5.33
CA ILE A 43 0.75 -7.23 4.23
C ILE A 43 -0.63 -7.11 3.57
N LYS A 44 -1.72 -7.10 4.36
CA LYS A 44 -3.08 -6.94 3.83
C LYS A 44 -3.23 -5.64 3.03
N ALA A 45 -2.76 -4.52 3.55
CA ALA A 45 -2.83 -3.23 2.85
C ALA A 45 -2.05 -3.23 1.52
N LEU A 46 -0.85 -3.82 1.50
CA LEU A 46 -0.03 -3.93 0.30
C LEU A 46 -0.65 -4.89 -0.74
N GLN A 47 -1.30 -5.97 -0.31
CA GLN A 47 -2.03 -6.89 -1.18
C GLN A 47 -3.23 -6.21 -1.83
N ILE A 48 -4.04 -5.48 -1.04
CA ILE A 48 -5.14 -4.66 -1.55
C ILE A 48 -4.63 -3.67 -2.61
N SER A 49 -3.57 -2.92 -2.27
CA SER A 49 -2.97 -1.95 -3.19
C SER A 49 -2.54 -2.58 -4.52
N LYS A 50 -1.89 -3.75 -4.45
CA LYS A 50 -1.45 -4.49 -5.62
C LYS A 50 -2.63 -4.96 -6.47
N ALA A 51 -3.65 -5.53 -5.86
CA ALA A 51 -4.81 -6.07 -6.57
C ALA A 51 -5.61 -4.96 -7.29
N LEU A 52 -5.76 -3.79 -6.66
CA LEU A 52 -6.36 -2.60 -7.28
C LEU A 52 -5.54 -2.11 -8.49
N LEU A 53 -4.21 -2.09 -8.37
CA LEU A 53 -3.32 -1.67 -9.45
C LEU A 53 -3.33 -2.62 -10.65
N THR A 54 -3.44 -3.92 -10.41
CA THR A 54 -3.52 -4.93 -11.49
C THR A 54 -4.94 -5.08 -12.05
N ASN A 55 -5.89 -4.26 -11.59
CA ASN A 55 -7.31 -4.35 -11.92
C ASN A 55 -7.84 -5.79 -11.79
N ASP A 56 -7.45 -6.48 -10.72
CA ASP A 56 -7.85 -7.86 -10.48
C ASP A 56 -9.38 -7.90 -10.27
N PRO A 57 -10.15 -8.55 -11.16
CA PRO A 57 -11.60 -8.56 -11.08
C PRO A 57 -12.14 -9.32 -9.86
N SER A 58 -11.28 -10.10 -9.18
CA SER A 58 -11.62 -10.77 -7.92
C SER A 58 -11.43 -9.88 -6.67
N ALA A 59 -10.87 -8.68 -6.84
CA ALA A 59 -10.58 -7.73 -5.78
C ALA A 59 -11.83 -6.93 -5.35
N ASP A 60 -12.86 -7.63 -4.89
CA ASP A 60 -14.03 -6.99 -4.26
C ASP A 60 -13.75 -6.76 -2.76
N TYR A 61 -13.12 -5.63 -2.47
CA TYR A 61 -12.82 -5.23 -1.09
C TYR A 61 -13.92 -4.35 -0.52
N THR A 62 -14.33 -4.65 0.70
CA THR A 62 -15.32 -3.82 1.38
C THR A 62 -14.76 -2.41 1.65
N SER A 63 -15.65 -1.42 1.71
CA SER A 63 -15.30 -0.04 2.12
C SER A 63 -14.56 0.01 3.46
N ARG A 64 -14.84 -0.94 4.37
CA ARG A 64 -14.14 -1.08 5.64
C ARG A 64 -12.69 -1.51 5.43
N GLU A 65 -12.44 -2.54 4.63
CA GLU A 65 -11.10 -3.04 4.36
C GLU A 65 -10.22 -2.03 3.65
N LEU A 66 -10.78 -1.29 2.70
CA LEU A 66 -10.08 -0.19 2.04
C LEU A 66 -9.67 0.90 3.04
N ARG A 67 -10.56 1.30 3.95
CA ARG A 67 -10.23 2.27 5.01
C ARG A 67 -9.20 1.73 6.00
N GLU A 68 -9.27 0.46 6.36
CA GLU A 68 -8.29 -0.21 7.24
C GLU A 68 -6.91 -0.35 6.56
N ALA A 69 -6.85 -0.36 5.22
CA ALA A 69 -5.60 -0.40 4.46
C ALA A 69 -4.85 0.94 4.42
N LEU A 70 -5.55 2.08 4.55
CA LEU A 70 -4.93 3.41 4.47
C LEU A 70 -3.87 3.67 5.56
N PRO A 71 -4.15 3.45 6.87
CA PRO A 71 -3.17 3.77 7.91
C PRO A 71 -1.83 3.00 7.76
N PRO A 72 -1.81 1.69 7.43
CA PRO A 72 -0.57 1.00 7.11
C PRO A 72 0.23 1.63 5.96
N VAL A 73 -0.41 1.98 4.85
CA VAL A 73 0.26 2.62 3.69
C VAL A 73 0.81 3.99 4.08
N GLN A 74 0.01 4.84 4.71
CA GLN A 74 0.43 6.15 5.21
C GLN A 74 1.59 6.05 6.21
N SER A 75 1.59 5.03 7.07
CA SER A 75 2.69 4.78 8.00
C SER A 75 4.00 4.45 7.27
N ILE A 76 3.94 3.67 6.19
CA ILE A 76 5.12 3.34 5.38
C ILE A 76 5.64 4.61 4.69
N ILE A 77 4.76 5.43 4.10
CA ILE A 77 5.13 6.73 3.50
C ILE A 77 5.83 7.60 4.54
N HIS A 78 5.21 7.82 5.70
CA HIS A 78 5.74 8.68 6.74
C HIS A 78 7.10 8.21 7.23
N LYS A 79 7.25 6.91 7.55
CA LYS A 79 8.51 6.37 8.07
C LYS A 79 9.62 6.37 7.02
N THR A 80 9.29 6.07 5.77
CA THR A 80 10.26 6.07 4.66
C THR A 80 10.71 7.50 4.34
N THR A 81 9.78 8.45 4.27
CA THR A 81 10.09 9.88 4.07
C THR A 81 10.93 10.43 5.21
N LYS A 82 10.62 10.06 6.46
CA LYS A 82 11.43 10.46 7.63
C LYS A 82 12.84 9.89 7.58
N ALA A 83 13.02 8.67 7.06
CA ALA A 83 14.35 8.07 6.86
C ALA A 83 15.11 8.77 5.72
N GLN A 84 14.42 9.07 4.61
CA GLN A 84 14.97 9.77 3.45
C GLN A 84 15.51 11.15 3.82
N ARG A 85 14.77 11.94 4.61
CA ARG A 85 15.14 13.29 5.07
C ARG A 85 16.42 13.37 5.90
N LYS A 86 17.00 12.23 6.30
CA LYS A 86 18.31 12.17 6.97
C LYS A 86 19.48 12.36 6.00
N TYR A 87 19.22 12.32 4.70
CA TYR A 87 20.23 12.41 3.66
C TYR A 87 19.96 13.63 2.79
N GLU A 88 21.02 14.16 2.19
CA GLU A 88 20.94 15.29 1.28
C GLU A 88 20.11 14.94 0.03
N GLN A 89 19.23 15.85 -0.37
CA GLN A 89 18.40 15.69 -1.56
C GLN A 89 19.29 15.50 -2.80
N GLY A 90 18.98 14.49 -3.61
CA GLY A 90 19.79 14.12 -4.78
C GLY A 90 20.95 13.16 -4.48
N SER A 91 21.31 12.93 -3.21
CA SER A 91 22.31 11.91 -2.86
C SER A 91 21.82 10.50 -3.20
N PRO A 92 22.72 9.53 -3.47
CA PRO A 92 22.32 8.15 -3.71
C PRO A 92 21.46 7.55 -2.58
N LYS A 93 21.79 7.89 -1.33
CA LYS A 93 21.03 7.45 -0.14
C LYS A 93 19.66 8.10 -0.02
N TYR A 94 19.47 9.33 -0.51
CA TYR A 94 18.15 9.95 -0.60
C TYR A 94 17.32 9.29 -1.72
N ASN A 95 17.92 9.15 -2.90
CA ASN A 95 17.23 8.70 -4.12
C ASN A 95 16.77 7.23 -4.01
N GLN A 96 17.45 6.38 -3.24
CA GLN A 96 17.03 4.98 -3.06
C GLN A 96 15.65 4.84 -2.39
N PHE A 97 15.17 5.85 -1.66
CA PHE A 97 13.86 5.83 -1.00
C PHE A 97 12.72 6.28 -1.93
N GLU A 98 13.02 7.09 -2.95
CA GLU A 98 12.03 7.65 -3.88
C GLU A 98 11.14 6.58 -4.52
N PRO A 99 11.66 5.44 -5.04
CA PRO A 99 10.81 4.42 -5.63
C PRO A 99 9.76 3.87 -4.66
N LEU A 100 10.14 3.66 -3.39
CA LEU A 100 9.23 3.15 -2.37
C LEU A 100 8.18 4.19 -1.98
N ILE A 101 8.59 5.44 -1.78
CA ILE A 101 7.65 6.52 -1.46
C ILE A 101 6.64 6.68 -2.59
N ARG A 102 7.12 6.74 -3.85
CA ARG A 102 6.28 6.85 -5.04
C ARG A 102 5.28 5.70 -5.15
N ALA A 103 5.74 4.45 -5.01
CA ALA A 103 4.86 3.28 -5.06
C ALA A 103 3.78 3.30 -3.97
N MET A 104 4.11 3.77 -2.76
CA MET A 104 3.13 3.89 -1.68
C MET A 104 2.13 5.03 -1.91
N GLU A 105 2.55 6.17 -2.46
CA GLU A 105 1.64 7.26 -2.82
C GLU A 105 0.66 6.85 -3.92
N ILE A 106 1.14 6.11 -4.93
CA ILE A 106 0.29 5.49 -5.96
C ILE A 106 -0.71 4.53 -5.31
N SER A 107 -0.24 3.65 -4.44
CA SER A 107 -1.08 2.69 -3.70
C SER A 107 -2.17 3.39 -2.88
N LYS A 108 -1.81 4.47 -2.18
CA LYS A 108 -2.73 5.29 -1.40
C LYS A 108 -3.79 5.92 -2.30
N ALA A 109 -3.39 6.55 -3.41
CA ALA A 109 -4.31 7.18 -4.35
C ALA A 109 -5.29 6.17 -4.96
N CYS A 110 -4.84 4.95 -5.28
CA CYS A 110 -5.72 3.87 -5.75
C CYS A 110 -6.76 3.45 -4.69
N ILE A 111 -6.35 3.29 -3.42
CA ILE A 111 -7.28 2.96 -2.33
C ILE A 111 -8.29 4.10 -2.11
N GLU A 112 -7.84 5.36 -2.08
CA GLU A 112 -8.70 6.52 -1.92
C GLU A 112 -9.69 6.64 -3.09
N GLY A 113 -9.24 6.45 -4.32
CA GLY A 113 -10.09 6.41 -5.51
C GLY A 113 -11.17 5.34 -5.41
N LYS A 114 -10.79 4.11 -4.99
CA LYS A 114 -11.76 3.02 -4.85
C LYS A 114 -12.81 3.29 -3.76
N ILE A 115 -12.41 3.92 -2.65
CA ILE A 115 -13.35 4.35 -1.60
C ILE A 115 -14.33 5.40 -2.14
N MET A 116 -13.85 6.35 -2.94
CA MET A 116 -14.69 7.38 -3.54
C MET A 116 -15.66 6.81 -4.59
N GLU A 117 -15.22 5.88 -5.43
CA GLU A 117 -16.08 5.16 -6.39
C GLU A 117 -17.22 4.41 -5.67
N GLY A 118 -16.92 3.70 -4.58
CA GLY A 118 -17.92 2.99 -3.79
C GLY A 118 -18.87 3.92 -3.02
N ALA A 119 -18.45 5.16 -2.70
CA ALA A 119 -19.31 6.16 -2.06
C ALA A 119 -20.27 6.85 -3.04
N ALA A 120 -20.01 6.76 -4.36
CA ALA A 120 -20.85 7.33 -5.40
C ALA A 120 -22.00 6.40 -5.87
N GLN A 121 -22.10 5.19 -5.32
CA GLN A 121 -23.26 4.32 -5.51
C GLN A 121 -24.25 4.58 -4.36
N PRO A 122 -25.39 5.27 -4.61
CA PRO A 122 -26.44 5.36 -3.60
C PRO A 122 -26.91 3.95 -3.29
N GLU A 123 -26.94 3.65 -1.99
CA GLU A 123 -27.52 2.48 -1.38
C GLU A 123 -28.92 2.21 -1.96
N GLN A 124 -28.99 1.42 -3.03
CA GLN A 124 -30.21 0.73 -3.44
C GLN A 124 -30.32 -0.51 -2.55
N ARG A 125 -30.57 -0.25 -1.26
CA ARG A 125 -31.19 -1.23 -0.37
C ARG A 125 -32.65 -0.83 -0.26
N SER A 126 -33.51 -1.64 -0.82
CA SER A 126 -34.97 -1.54 -0.68
C SER A 126 -35.53 -2.95 -0.68
N PRO A 127 -36.66 -3.17 0.00
CA PRO A 127 -36.80 -3.19 1.45
C PRO A 127 -36.59 -4.60 2.03
#